data_AF-A0A3N5JBU1-F1
#
_entry.id   AF-A0A3N5JBU1-F1
#
_cell.length_a   1.000
_cell.length_b   1.000
_cell.length_c   1.000
_cell.angle_alpha   90.00
_cell.angle_beta   90.00
_cell.angle_gamma   90.00
#
_symmetry.space_group_name_H-M   'P 1'
#
loop_
_entity.id
_entity.type
_entity.pdbx_description
1 polymer ?
#
loop_
_entity_poly.entity_id
_entity_poly.type
_entity_poly.pdbx_seq_one_letter_code
_entity_poly.pdbx_strand_id
1 'polypeptide(L)' 'AAIASHYPLELRMQAGYDHGYYFVATFIEDHLRHHAKALL' A
#
# COMPACT_ATOMS: atom_id res chain seq x y z
N ALA A 1 1.25 -15.54 5.83
CA ALA A 1 -0.22 -15.45 5.68
C ALA A 1 -0.61 -15.30 4.21
N ALA A 2 -0.43 -14.15 3.55
CA ALA A 2 -0.83 -13.94 2.15
C ALA A 2 -0.14 -14.88 1.13
N ILE A 3 1.17 -15.12 1.27
CA ILE A 3 1.93 -16.04 0.41
C ILE A 3 1.39 -17.47 0.53
N ALA A 4 1.10 -17.91 1.76
CA ALA A 4 0.59 -19.26 2.00
C ALA A 4 -0.84 -19.43 1.46
N SER A 5 -1.67 -18.39 1.51
CA SER A 5 -3.05 -18.40 1.03
C SER A 5 -3.21 -18.07 -0.45
N HIS A 6 -2.11 -17.83 -1.18
CA HIS A 6 -2.12 -17.44 -2.61
C HIS A 6 -2.98 -16.19 -2.87
N TYR A 7 -3.12 -15.34 -1.86
CA TYR A 7 -3.91 -14.12 -2.00
C TYR A 7 -3.09 -13.08 -2.77
N PRO A 8 -3.68 -12.41 -3.79
CA PRO A 8 -2.96 -11.41 -4.55
C PRO A 8 -2.59 -10.23 -3.63
N LEU A 9 -1.31 -10.13 -3.29
CA LEU A 9 -0.74 -9.08 -2.44
C LEU A 9 0.40 -8.40 -3.19
N GLU A 10 0.30 -7.08 -3.34
CA GLU A 10 1.41 -6.24 -3.72
C GLU A 10 2.01 -5.61 -2.45
N LEU A 11 3.23 -6.04 -2.09
CA LEU A 11 3.97 -5.51 -0.94
C LEU A 11 5.08 -4.58 -1.43
N ARG A 12 5.07 -3.32 -0.97
CA ARG A 12 6.11 -2.32 -1.28
C ARG A 12 6.81 -1.89 0.01
N MET A 13 8.12 -2.08 0.06
CA MET A 13 8.96 -1.67 1.19
C MET A 13 9.62 -0.33 0.88
N GLN A 14 9.50 0.64 1.80
CA GLN A 14 10.04 2.00 1.61
C GLN A 14 11.13 2.26 2.65
N ALA A 15 12.36 1.90 2.30
CA ALA A 15 13.51 2.12 3.18
C ALA A 15 13.76 3.63 3.38
N GLY A 16 14.10 4.02 4.61
CA GLY A 16 14.36 5.42 4.97
C GLY A 16 13.13 6.24 5.35
N TYR A 17 11.93 5.67 5.24
CA TYR A 17 10.72 6.26 5.82
C TYR A 17 10.45 5.67 7.21
N ASP A 18 9.99 6.52 8.12
CA ASP A 18 9.53 6.12 9.45
C ASP A 18 8.04 5.75 9.44
N HIS A 19 7.46 5.56 10.63
CA HIS A 19 6.05 5.22 10.80
C HIS A 19 5.16 6.45 11.07
N GLY A 20 5.53 7.61 10.52
CA GLY A 20 4.81 8.86 10.69
C GLY A 20 3.80 9.17 9.59
N TYR A 21 3.04 10.24 9.78
CA TYR A 21 2.12 10.74 8.74
C TYR A 21 2.84 11.27 7.50
N TYR A 22 4.12 11.65 7.61
CA TYR A 22 4.92 12.00 6.44
C TYR A 22 5.05 10.81 5.48
N PHE A 23 5.35 9.62 5.98
CA PHE A 23 5.35 8.39 5.19
C PHE A 23 4.00 8.13 4.55
N VAL A 24 2.92 8.18 5.32
CA VAL A 24 1.56 7.95 4.81
C VAL A 24 1.22 8.94 3.69
N ALA A 25 1.39 10.24 3.94
CA ALA A 25 1.07 11.29 2.98
C ALA A 25 1.90 11.20 1.70
N THR A 26 3.15 10.72 1.78
CA THR A 26 4.02 10.55 0.60
C THR A 26 3.46 9.53 -0.39
N PHE A 27 2.81 8.46 0.09
CA PHE A 27 2.33 7.36 -0.75
C PHE A 27 0.80 7.24 -0.83
N ILE A 28 0.06 8.17 -0.22
CA ILE A 28 -1.41 8.07 -0.10
C ILE A 28 -2.11 8.16 -1.46
N GLU A 29 -1.58 8.93 -2.42
CA GLU A 29 -2.20 9.06 -3.75
C GLU A 29 -2.31 7.71 -4.46
N ASP A 30 -1.21 6.95 -4.51
CA ASP A 30 -1.19 5.60 -5.08
C ASP A 30 -2.20 4.68 -4.42
N HIS A 31 -2.30 4.76 -3.08
CA HIS A 31 -3.21 3.92 -2.30
C HIS A 31 -4.68 4.27 -2.60
N LEU A 32 -5.00 5.56 -2.71
CA LEU A 32 -6.33 6.02 -3.12
C LEU A 32 -6.68 5.58 -4.54
N ARG A 33 -5.72 5.65 -5.48
CA ARG A 33 -5.93 5.16 -6.85
C ARG A 33 -6.19 3.65 -6.91
N HIS A 34 -5.54 2.86 -6.05
CA HIS A 34 -5.83 1.44 -5.91
C HIS A 34 -7.28 1.20 -5.44
N HIS A 35 -7.71 1.88 -4.38
CA HIS A 35 -9.09 1.77 -3.89
C HIS A 35 -10.13 2.26 -4.90
N ALA A 36 -9.84 3.34 -5.62
CA ALA A 36 -10.74 3.86 -6.66
C ALA A 36 -11.03 2.82 -7.76
N LYS A 37 -10.07 1.96 -8.11
CA LYS A 37 -10.29 0.88 -9.09
C LYS A 37 -11.24 -0.21 -8.58
N ALA A 38 -11.33 -0.41 -7.27
CA ALA A 38 -12.19 -1.40 -6.65
C ALA A 38 -13.58 -0.84 -6.28
N LEU A 39 -13.78 0.47 -6.40
CA LEU A 39 -15.06 1.15 -6.16
C LEU A 39 -15.93 1.26 -7.41
N LEU A 40 -15.38 1.02 -8.61
CA LEU A 40 -16.07 1.05 -9.90
C LEU A 40 -16.36 -0.37 -10.39
#